data_AF-A0A0Q9ZRM5-F1
#
_entry.id   AF-A0A0Q9ZRM5-F1
#
_cell.length_a   1.000
_cell.length_b   1.000
_cell.length_c   1.000
_cell.angle_alpha   90.00
_cell.angle_beta   90.00
_cell.angle_gamma   90.00
#
_symmetry.space_group_name_H-M   'P 1'
#
loop_
_entity.id
_entity.type
_entity.pdbx_description
1 polymer ?
#
loop_
_entity_poly.entity_id
_entity_poly.type
_entity_poly.pdbx_seq_one_letter_code
_entity_poly.pdbx_strand_id
1 'polypeptide(L)'
;MNNRKRAGLITAVLGIIAFMTIFNAGSPTPIVNWPVETYMGLAFMIGWLSNVPVWLAYVLAAVVLILIVVGFYKIGSWVYSLMTKRG
;
A
#
# COMPACT_ATOMS: atom_id res chain seq x y z
N MET A 1 -14.58 -4.70 -17.36
CA MET A 1 -14.43 -4.41 -15.91
C MET A 1 -15.45 -3.36 -15.51
N ASN A 2 -16.28 -3.61 -14.48
CA ASN A 2 -17.33 -2.67 -14.02
C ASN A 2 -16.73 -1.45 -13.29
N ASN A 3 -17.42 -0.32 -13.32
CA ASN A 3 -17.05 0.97 -12.69
C ASN A 3 -16.72 0.84 -11.20
N ARG A 4 -17.41 0.00 -10.43
CA ARG A 4 -17.05 -0.27 -9.02
C ARG A 4 -15.66 -0.86 -8.89
N LYS A 5 -15.30 -1.83 -9.74
CA LYS A 5 -13.97 -2.45 -9.76
C LYS A 5 -12.90 -1.45 -10.22
N ARG A 6 -13.23 -0.59 -11.19
CA ARG A 6 -12.35 0.51 -11.63
C ARG A 6 -12.08 1.51 -10.51
N ALA A 7 -13.11 1.93 -9.78
CA ALA A 7 -12.97 2.84 -8.64
C ALA A 7 -12.08 2.23 -7.55
N GLY A 8 -12.32 0.96 -7.19
CA GLY A 8 -11.43 0.24 -6.27
C GLY A 8 -9.98 0.21 -6.74
N LEU A 9 -9.74 -0.09 -8.02
CA LEU A 9 -8.38 -0.12 -8.58
C LEU A 9 -7.71 1.25 -8.53
N ILE A 10 -8.41 2.32 -8.92
CA ILE A 10 -7.88 3.70 -8.88
C ILE A 10 -7.53 4.08 -7.44
N THR A 11 -8.42 3.80 -6.47
CA THR A 11 -8.15 4.09 -5.06
C THR A 11 -6.97 3.27 -4.53
N ALA A 12 -6.81 2.01 -4.94
CA ALA A 12 -5.66 1.19 -4.56
C ALA A 12 -4.33 1.76 -5.09
N VAL A 13 -4.30 2.19 -6.35
CA VAL A 13 -3.12 2.81 -6.97
C VAL A 13 -2.78 4.13 -6.29
N LEU A 14 -3.76 5.00 -6.07
CA LEU A 14 -3.55 6.26 -5.37
C LEU A 14 -3.11 6.02 -3.91
N GLY A 15 -3.70 5.03 -3.24
CA GLY A 15 -3.38 4.68 -1.86
C GLY A 15 -1.94 4.19 -1.70
N ILE A 16 -1.46 3.32 -2.59
CA ILE A 16 -0.06 2.86 -2.53
C ILE A 16 0.92 3.99 -2.89
N ILE A 17 0.59 4.86 -3.86
CA ILE A 17 1.41 6.03 -4.18
C ILE A 17 1.47 6.97 -2.97
N ALA A 18 0.34 7.28 -2.34
CA ALA A 18 0.29 8.13 -1.17
C ALA A 18 1.10 7.53 0.00
N PHE A 19 0.98 6.22 0.24
CA PHE A 19 1.78 5.53 1.23
C PHE A 19 3.28 5.65 0.95
N MET A 20 3.72 5.37 -0.28
CA MET A 20 5.14 5.50 -0.66
C MET A 20 5.65 6.93 -0.49
N THR A 21 4.86 7.94 -0.87
CA THR A 21 5.22 9.36 -0.70
C THR A 21 5.42 9.73 0.76
N ILE A 22 4.52 9.29 1.65
CA ILE A 22 4.64 9.57 3.09
C ILE A 22 5.82 8.81 3.67
N PHE A 23 5.96 7.53 3.31
CA PHE A 23 6.99 6.65 3.87
C PHE A 23 8.41 7.05 3.45
N ASN A 24 8.58 7.58 2.23
CA ASN A 24 9.86 8.05 1.71
C ASN A 24 10.00 9.58 1.75
N ALA A 25 9.14 10.28 2.49
CA ALA A 25 9.21 11.73 2.59
C ALA A 25 10.57 12.17 3.13
N GLY A 26 11.27 13.04 2.40
CA GLY A 26 12.62 13.49 2.75
C GLY A 26 13.75 12.53 2.37
N SER A 27 13.43 11.38 1.75
CA SER A 27 14.44 10.48 1.21
C SER A 27 15.15 11.10 0.00
N PRO A 28 16.50 11.00 -0.10
CA PRO A 28 17.24 11.41 -1.29
C PRO A 28 17.07 10.42 -2.46
N THR A 29 16.44 9.26 -2.23
CA THR A 29 16.31 8.22 -3.24
C THR A 29 15.36 8.66 -4.37
N PRO A 30 15.73 8.45 -5.65
CA PRO A 30 14.84 8.74 -6.78
C PRO A 30 13.49 8.02 -6.67
N ILE A 31 12.41 8.68 -7.11
CA ILE A 31 11.03 8.18 -7.05
C ILE A 31 10.88 6.80 -7.72
N VAL A 32 11.64 6.54 -8.79
CA VAL A 32 11.62 5.25 -9.49
C VAL A 32 12.05 4.07 -8.62
N ASN A 33 12.85 4.32 -7.57
CA ASN A 33 13.32 3.31 -6.63
C ASN A 33 12.44 3.19 -5.39
N TRP A 34 11.49 4.10 -5.18
CA TRP A 34 10.61 4.11 -4.00
C TRP A 34 9.84 2.81 -3.79
N PRO A 35 9.39 2.04 -4.81
CA PRO A 35 8.74 0.76 -4.57
C PRO A 35 9.65 -0.22 -3.81
N VAL A 36 10.92 -0.30 -4.20
CA VAL A 36 11.91 -1.18 -3.55
C VAL A 36 12.26 -0.63 -2.17
N GLU A 37 12.48 0.67 -2.03
CA GLU A 37 12.83 1.25 -0.72
C GLU A 37 11.71 1.19 0.28
N THR A 38 10.46 1.36 -0.16
CA THR A 38 9.30 1.17 0.71
C THR A 38 9.25 -0.25 1.24
N TYR A 39 9.50 -1.25 0.38
CA TYR A 39 9.52 -2.65 0.78
C TYR A 39 10.67 -2.96 1.74
N MET A 40 11.89 -2.54 1.41
CA MET A 40 13.08 -2.78 2.25
C MET A 40 12.99 -2.04 3.58
N GLY A 41 12.50 -0.79 3.57
CA GLY A 41 12.29 0.00 4.79
C GLY A 41 11.22 -0.60 5.69
N LEU A 42 10.12 -1.14 5.14
CA LEU A 42 9.13 -1.88 5.91
C LEU A 42 9.72 -3.15 6.54
N ALA A 43 10.48 -3.94 5.76
CA ALA A 43 11.13 -5.14 6.26
C ALA A 43 12.12 -4.80 7.39
N PHE A 44 12.91 -3.73 7.22
CA PHE A 44 13.81 -3.23 8.26
C PHE A 44 13.04 -2.82 9.53
N MET A 45 11.99 -2.00 9.41
CA MET A 45 11.18 -1.55 10.55
C MET A 45 10.56 -2.71 11.31
N ILE A 46 10.03 -3.71 10.61
CA ILE A 46 9.47 -4.92 11.23
C ILE A 46 10.57 -5.69 11.96
N GLY A 47 11.69 -5.97 11.30
CA GLY A 47 12.82 -6.67 11.92
C GLY A 47 13.34 -5.96 13.16
N TRP A 48 13.49 -4.63 13.08
CA TRP A 48 13.94 -3.80 14.19
C TRP A 48 12.95 -3.77 15.37
N LEU A 49 11.65 -3.60 15.10
CA LEU A 49 10.64 -3.44 16.16
C LEU A 49 10.25 -4.76 16.83
N SER A 50 10.24 -5.86 16.08
CA SER A 50 9.72 -7.16 16.54
C SER A 50 10.80 -8.23 16.78
N ASN A 51 12.06 -7.94 16.44
CA ASN A 51 13.21 -8.83 16.59
C ASN A 51 13.02 -10.22 15.95
N VAL A 52 12.21 -10.28 14.88
CA VAL A 52 11.97 -11.51 14.12
C VAL A 52 13.15 -11.82 13.19
N PRO A 53 13.32 -13.08 12.76
CA PRO A 53 14.32 -13.43 11.75
C PRO A 53 14.18 -12.60 10.48
N VAL A 54 15.30 -12.24 9.87
CA VAL A 54 15.37 -11.38 8.68
C VAL A 54 14.44 -11.85 7.57
N TRP A 55 14.47 -13.15 7.24
CA TRP A 55 13.62 -13.73 6.20
C TRP A 55 12.12 -13.53 6.49
N LEU A 56 11.72 -13.61 7.77
CA LEU A 56 10.33 -13.44 8.19
C LEU A 56 9.91 -11.96 8.09
N ALA A 57 10.80 -11.03 8.40
CA ALA A 57 10.53 -9.60 8.25
C ALA A 57 10.20 -9.22 6.81
N TYR A 58 10.91 -9.78 5.82
CA TYR A 58 10.64 -9.59 4.40
C TYR A 58 9.28 -10.18 3.97
N VAL A 59 8.91 -11.35 4.48
CA VAL A 59 7.60 -11.95 4.23
C VAL A 59 6.49 -11.09 4.81
N LEU A 60 6.64 -10.64 6.06
CA LEU A 60 5.68 -9.78 6.74
C LEU A 60 5.52 -8.42 6.04
N ALA A 61 6.62 -7.81 5.57
CA ALA A 61 6.56 -6.57 4.79
C ALA A 61 5.73 -6.75 3.50
N ALA A 62 5.91 -7.87 2.79
CA ALA A 62 5.12 -8.15 1.59
C ALA A 62 3.63 -8.31 1.92
N VAL A 63 3.31 -9.01 3.01
CA VAL A 63 1.94 -9.16 3.50
C VAL A 63 1.34 -7.80 3.84
N VAL A 64 2.06 -6.93 4.55
CA VAL A 64 1.59 -5.58 4.90
C VAL A 64 1.29 -4.75 3.66
N LEU A 65 2.17 -4.74 2.66
CA LEU A 65 1.92 -4.02 1.40
C LEU A 65 0.68 -4.55 0.67
N ILE A 66 0.50 -5.87 0.61
CA ILE A 66 -0.70 -6.50 0.02
C ILE A 66 -1.96 -6.05 0.77
N LEU A 67 -1.91 -6.06 2.12
CA LEU A 67 -3.05 -5.63 2.94
C LEU A 67 -3.39 -4.16 2.73
N ILE A 68 -2.38 -3.29 2.57
CA ILE A 68 -2.59 -1.87 2.23
C ILE A 68 -3.31 -1.75 0.89
N VAL A 69 -2.82 -2.41 -0.16
CA VAL A 69 -3.44 -2.39 -1.50
C VAL A 69 -4.87 -2.92 -1.46
N VAL A 70 -5.10 -4.06 -0.81
CA VAL A 70 -6.44 -4.66 -0.65
C VAL A 70 -7.37 -3.75 0.16
N GLY A 71 -6.85 -3.12 1.22
CA GLY A 71 -7.56 -2.16 2.05
C GLY A 71 -8.08 -0.99 1.23
N PHE A 72 -7.20 -0.31 0.50
CA PHE A 72 -7.57 0.79 -0.38
C PHE A 72 -8.51 0.36 -1.51
N TYR A 73 -8.31 -0.83 -2.10
CA TYR A 73 -9.23 -1.36 -3.10
C TYR A 73 -10.65 -1.54 -2.56
N LYS A 74 -10.78 -2.11 -1.36
CA LYS A 74 -12.07 -2.30 -0.68
C LYS A 74 -12.72 -0.96 -0.35
N ILE A 75 -11.95 0.00 0.17
CA ILE A 75 -12.43 1.35 0.48
C ILE A 75 -12.97 2.03 -0.78
N GLY A 76 -12.19 2.06 -1.88
CA GLY A 76 -12.62 2.68 -3.14
C GLY A 76 -13.88 2.03 -3.72
N SER A 77 -13.93 0.69 -3.69
CA SER A 77 -15.09 -0.07 -4.15
C SER A 77 -16.35 0.18 -3.29
N TRP A 78 -16.15 0.39 -1.99
CA TRP A 78 -17.23 0.67 -1.04
C TRP A 78 -17.75 2.09 -1.17
N VAL A 79 -16.86 3.09 -1.21
CA VAL A 79 -17.20 4.50 -1.44
C VAL A 79 -17.97 4.68 -2.75
N TYR A 80 -17.51 4.04 -3.84
CA TYR A 80 -18.25 4.04 -5.10
C TYR A 80 -19.67 3.50 -4.95
N SER A 81 -19.84 2.40 -4.21
CA SER A 81 -21.16 1.80 -4.00
C SER A 81 -22.09 2.70 -3.21
N LEU A 82 -21.58 3.46 -2.24
CA LEU A 82 -22.37 4.42 -1.48
C LEU A 82 -22.84 5.59 -2.35
N MET A 83 -21.97 6.07 -3.25
CA MET A 83 -22.31 7.15 -4.17
C MET A 83 -23.34 6.72 -5.22
N THR A 84 -23.23 5.50 -5.75
CA THR A 84 -24.16 5.00 -6.78
C THR A 84 -25.47 4.43 -6.23
N LYS A 85 -25.56 4.09 -4.94
CA LYS A 85 -26.82 3.67 -4.29
C LYS A 85 -27.76 4.83 -3.94
N ARG A 86 -27.29 6.08 -4.11
CA ARG A 86 -28.07 7.31 -3.87
C ARG A 86 -28.75 7.88 -5.12
N GLY A 87 -28.70 7.17 -6.26
CA GLY A 87 -29.35 7.54 -7.51
C GLY A 87 -30.52 6.62 -7.83
#